data_AF-A0A537WWG9-F1
#
_entry.id   AF-A0A537WWG9-F1
#
_cell.length_a   1.000
_cell.length_b   1.000
_cell.length_c   1.000
_cell.angle_alpha   90.00
_cell.angle_beta   90.00
_cell.angle_gamma   90.00
#
_symmetry.space_group_name_H-M   'P 1'
#
loop_
_entity.id
_entity.type
_entity.pdbx_description
1 polymer ?
#
loop_
_entity_poly.entity_id
_entity_poly.type
_entity_poly.pdbx_seq_one_letter_code
_entity_poly.pdbx_strand_id
1 'polypeptide(L)' 'MLLIAADELRTFDHDEDIHREAQSLVTDAYRKAREDLPPTQAFDEALKAYRAKFPHIPKDVASQAVACILAAGDR' A
#
# COMPACT_ATOMS: atom_id res chain seq x y z
N MET A 1 -9.16 -12.71 -37.16
CA MET A 1 -10.03 -12.20 -36.08
C MET A 1 -9.53 -12.84 -34.79
N LEU A 2 -8.68 -12.14 -34.03
CA LEU A 2 -8.16 -12.63 -32.76
C LEU A 2 -9.18 -12.29 -31.66
N LEU A 3 -9.87 -13.30 -31.13
CA LEU A 3 -10.61 -13.17 -29.88
C LEU A 3 -9.58 -13.17 -28.74
N ILE A 4 -9.24 -11.99 -28.25
CA ILE A 4 -8.58 -11.85 -26.95
C ILE A 4 -9.67 -12.13 -25.91
N ALA A 5 -9.46 -13.18 -25.10
CA ALA A 5 -10.36 -13.58 -24.04
C ALA A 5 -10.53 -12.40 -23.05
N ALA A 6 -11.76 -11.95 -22.86
CA ALA A 6 -12.12 -10.88 -21.93
C ALA A 6 -11.90 -11.24 -20.43
N ASP A 7 -11.21 -12.35 -20.16
CA ASP A 7 -10.95 -12.87 -18.81
C ASP A 7 -9.69 -12.25 -18.19
N GLU A 8 -8.75 -11.74 -18.99
CA GLU A 8 -7.54 -11.09 -18.48
C GLU A 8 -7.75 -9.62 -18.08
N LEU A 9 -8.89 -9.01 -18.40
CA LEU A 9 -9.19 -7.61 -18.07
C LEU A 9 -9.75 -7.44 -16.64
N ARG A 10 -10.20 -8.51 -15.99
CA ARG A 10 -10.79 -8.45 -14.64
C ARG A 10 -9.76 -8.44 -13.52
N THR A 11 -8.54 -8.89 -13.77
CA THR A 11 -7.46 -8.93 -12.79
C THR A 11 -6.79 -7.57 -12.60
N PHE A 12 -6.67 -6.77 -13.67
CA PHE A 12 -6.06 -5.43 -13.59
C PHE A 12 -6.85 -4.46 -12.70
N ASP A 13 -8.18 -4.51 -12.76
CA ASP A 13 -9.06 -3.65 -11.96
C ASP A 13 -8.90 -3.94 -10.45
N HIS A 14 -8.77 -5.23 -10.09
CA HIS A 14 -8.60 -5.67 -8.71
C HIS A 14 -7.22 -5.32 -8.14
N ASP A 15 -6.15 -5.49 -8.93
CA ASP A 15 -4.81 -5.12 -8.48
C ASP A 15 -4.65 -3.60 -8.32
N GLU A 16 -5.23 -2.79 -9.21
CA GLU A 16 -5.26 -1.32 -9.05
C GLU A 16 -6.05 -0.89 -7.81
N ASP A 17 -7.19 -1.50 -7.53
CA ASP A 17 -7.98 -1.21 -6.33
C ASP A 17 -7.23 -1.58 -5.05
N ILE A 18 -6.56 -2.74 -5.02
CA ILE A 18 -5.73 -3.16 -3.89
C ILE A 18 -4.58 -2.18 -3.67
N HIS A 19 -3.91 -1.72 -4.74
CA HIS A 19 -2.86 -0.72 -4.65
C HIS A 19 -3.37 0.62 -4.14
N ARG A 20 -4.55 1.06 -4.59
CA ARG A 20 -5.17 2.31 -4.17
C ARG A 20 -5.62 2.26 -2.71
N GLU A 21 -6.21 1.15 -2.28
CA GLU A 21 -6.61 0.94 -0.89
C GLU A 21 -5.39 0.90 0.03
N ALA A 22 -4.35 0.16 -0.36
CA ALA A 22 -3.08 0.11 0.36
C ALA A 22 -2.41 1.49 0.46
N GLN A 23 -2.42 2.26 -0.63
CA GLN A 23 -1.88 3.62 -0.64
C GLN A 23 -2.65 4.53 0.31
N SER A 24 -3.99 4.51 0.27
CA SER A 24 -4.83 5.33 1.15
C SER A 24 -4.60 4.97 2.62
N LEU A 25 -4.58 3.67 2.93
CA LEU A 25 -4.37 3.17 4.29
C LEU A 25 -3.00 3.54 4.86
N VAL A 26 -1.93 3.34 4.08
CA VAL A 26 -0.55 3.68 4.51
C VAL A 26 -0.37 5.18 4.68
N THR A 27 -0.91 5.98 3.76
CA THR A 27 -0.77 7.44 3.80
C THR A 27 -1.56 8.04 4.95
N ASP A 28 -2.78 7.56 5.22
CA ASP A 28 -3.60 8.00 6.35
C ASP A 28 -2.97 7.63 7.70
N ALA A 29 -2.52 6.38 7.84
CA ALA A 29 -1.84 5.91 9.05
C ALA A 29 -0.55 6.69 9.30
N TYR A 30 0.27 6.90 8.27
CA TYR A 30 1.49 7.70 8.38
C TYR A 30 1.19 9.16 8.72
N ARG A 31 0.19 9.79 8.08
CA ARG A 31 -0.18 11.18 8.35
C ARG A 31 -0.65 11.37 9.79
N LYS A 32 -1.55 10.51 10.28
CA LYS A 32 -2.01 10.55 11.68
C LYS A 32 -0.86 10.34 12.65
N ALA A 33 -0.01 9.35 12.40
CA ALA A 33 1.13 9.09 13.27
C ALA A 33 2.16 10.23 13.23
N ARG A 34 2.32 10.95 12.10
CA ARG A 34 3.20 12.12 11.99
C ARG A 34 2.77 13.32 12.82
N GLU A 35 1.51 13.39 13.26
CA GLU A 35 1.02 14.47 14.13
C GLU A 35 1.57 14.32 15.56
N ASP A 36 1.75 13.10 16.03
CA ASP A 36 2.16 12.79 17.41
C ASP A 36 3.57 12.20 17.54
N LEU A 37 4.10 11.58 16.47
CA LEU A 37 5.31 10.76 16.52
C LEU A 37 6.41 11.22 15.55
N PRO A 38 7.69 10.95 15.88
CA PRO A 38 8.78 11.16 14.93
C PRO A 38 8.62 10.28 13.68
N PRO A 39 9.18 10.69 12.53
CA PRO A 39 8.93 10.04 11.25
C PRO A 39 9.28 8.55 11.21
N THR A 40 10.31 8.11 11.95
CA THR A 40 10.65 6.68 12.08
C THR A 40 9.53 5.87 12.73
N GLN A 41 8.91 6.40 13.80
CA GLN A 41 7.80 5.72 14.48
C GLN A 41 6.49 5.82 13.69
N ALA A 42 6.28 6.93 12.98
CA ALA A 42 5.14 7.06 12.07
C ALA A 42 5.21 6.05 10.91
N PHE A 43 6.42 5.74 10.42
CA PHE A 43 6.64 4.68 9.45
C PHE A 43 6.29 3.29 10.02
N ASP A 44 6.71 3.00 11.25
CA ASP A 44 6.38 1.73 11.91
C ASP A 44 4.85 1.55 12.07
N GLU A 45 4.12 2.60 12.41
CA GLU A 45 2.65 2.56 12.48
C GLU A 45 2.00 2.35 11.11
N ALA A 46 2.53 3.00 10.05
CA ALA A 46 2.07 2.77 8.69
C ALA A 46 2.34 1.33 8.22
N LEU A 47 3.51 0.77 8.56
CA LEU A 47 3.86 -0.62 8.29
C LEU A 47 2.97 -1.60 9.05
N LYS A 48 2.65 -1.31 10.30
CA LYS A 48 1.73 -2.10 11.11
C LYS A 48 0.32 -2.12 10.50
N ALA A 49 -0.18 -0.97 10.05
CA ALA A 49 -1.46 -0.88 9.37
C ALA A 49 -1.46 -1.71 8.07
N TYR A 50 -0.42 -1.58 7.24
CA TYR A 50 -0.29 -2.35 6.00
C TYR A 50 -0.28 -3.86 6.27
N ARG A 51 0.51 -4.31 7.25
CA ARG A 51 0.61 -5.74 7.60
C ARG A 51 -0.66 -6.30 8.26
N ALA A 52 -1.45 -5.46 8.94
CA ALA A 52 -2.75 -5.88 9.46
C ALA A 52 -3.74 -6.22 8.33
N LYS A 53 -3.68 -5.48 7.22
CA LYS A 53 -4.49 -5.73 6.02
C LYS A 53 -3.92 -6.86 5.16
N PHE A 54 -2.59 -6.92 5.05
CA PHE A 54 -1.87 -7.90 4.21
C PHE A 54 -0.93 -8.78 5.04
N PRO A 55 -1.46 -9.65 5.92
CA PRO A 55 -0.64 -10.44 6.84
C PRO A 55 0.19 -11.53 6.14
N HIS A 56 -0.20 -11.89 4.91
CA HIS A 56 0.51 -12.87 4.07
C HIS A 56 1.75 -12.28 3.39
N ILE A 57 1.91 -10.95 3.38
CA ILE A 57 3.08 -10.30 2.77
C ILE A 57 4.26 -10.34 3.75
N PRO A 58 5.46 -10.80 3.31
CA PRO A 58 6.67 -10.78 4.13
C PRO A 58 6.99 -9.38 4.64
N LYS A 59 7.54 -9.28 5.86
CA LYS A 59 7.84 -7.98 6.49
C LYS A 59 8.73 -7.10 5.61
N ASP A 60 9.74 -7.66 4.97
CA ASP A 60 10.68 -6.91 4.13
C ASP A 60 9.97 -6.31 2.90
N VAL A 61 9.09 -7.11 2.25
CA VAL A 61 8.29 -6.68 1.11
C VAL A 61 7.28 -5.61 1.53
N ALA A 62 6.60 -5.80 2.67
CA ALA A 62 5.68 -4.81 3.21
C ALA A 62 6.37 -3.48 3.55
N SER A 63 7.58 -3.55 4.14
CA SER A 63 8.40 -2.37 4.45
C SER A 63 8.76 -1.60 3.18
N GLN A 64 9.20 -2.30 2.14
CA GLN A 64 9.53 -1.69 0.86
C GLN A 64 8.30 -1.08 0.18
N ALA A 65 7.15 -1.78 0.21
CA ALA A 65 5.90 -1.28 -0.34
C ALA A 65 5.44 0.02 0.35
N VAL A 66 5.49 0.07 1.68
CA VAL A 66 5.16 1.26 2.48
C VAL A 66 6.11 2.41 2.15
N ALA A 67 7.42 2.15 2.06
CA ALA A 67 8.39 3.17 1.67
C ALA A 67 8.13 3.73 0.26
N CYS A 68 7.81 2.87 -0.70
CA CYS A 68 7.45 3.29 -2.06
C CYS A 68 6.16 4.12 -2.09
N ILE A 69 5.13 3.72 -1.33
CA ILE A 69 3.86 4.45 -1.22
C ILE A 69 4.10 5.85 -0.66
N LEU A 70 4.86 5.96 0.44
CA LEU A 70 5.13 7.25 1.08
C LEU A 70 6.01 8.15 0.21
N ALA A 71 7.00 7.60 -0.49
CA ALA A 71 7.82 8.35 -1.44
C ALA A 71 7.02 8.85 -2.65
N ALA A 72 5.96 8.14 -3.06
CA ALA A 72 5.08 8.56 -4.15
C ALA A 72 4.09 9.66 -3.75
N GLY A 73 3.70 9.74 -2.46
CA GLY A 73 2.77 10.73 -1.94
C GLY A 73 3.39 12.08 -1.54
N ASP A 74 4.72 12.20 -1.53
CA ASP A 74 5.47 13.42 -1.16
C ASP A 74 5.75 14.34 -2.37
N ARG A 75 5.10 14.10 -3.51
CA ARG A 75 5.29 14.83 -4.79
C ARG A 75 4.19 15.85 -5.08
#